data_AF-A0A9W8E4H0-F1
#
_entry.id   AF-A0A9W8E4H0-F1
#
_cell.length_a   1.000
_cell.length_b   1.000
_cell.length_c   1.000
_cell.angle_alpha   90.00
_cell.angle_beta   90.00
_cell.angle_gamma   90.00
#
_symmetry.space_group_name_H-M   'P 1'
#
loop_
_entity.id
_entity.type
_entity.pdbx_description
1 polymer ?
#
loop_
_entity_poly.entity_id
_entity_poly.type
_entity_poly.pdbx_seq_one_letter_code
_entity_poly.pdbx_strand_id
1 'polypeptide(L)'
;FAEIGNDICVARIPPCDQLLNSLLSGAYCALQLSLREGFEVKVTEALAKGKPVVAYASGGIPLQIKDGKTGFLVPTGQVDQVADRLYQLMTDSALYDTIHRNAKRDTIKRQEYYTPFQTINWLYLATRVITKNREVSMTDTEQKEVDNRDWNCRYVKEYWLDELEVNVEDTL
;
A
#
# COMPACT_ATOMS: atom_id res chain seq x y z
N PHE A 1 19.37 -12.57 28.55
CA PHE A 1 17.98 -12.16 28.28
C PHE A 1 17.07 -12.08 29.51
N ALA A 2 17.42 -12.65 30.67
CA ALA A 2 16.58 -12.55 31.87
C ALA A 2 16.32 -11.09 32.33
N GLU A 3 17.27 -10.19 32.08
CA GLU A 3 17.21 -8.78 32.47
C GLU A 3 16.13 -7.97 31.73
N ILE A 4 15.78 -8.34 30.49
CA ILE A 4 14.77 -7.64 29.67
C ILE A 4 13.45 -8.42 29.57
N GLY A 5 13.36 -9.60 30.19
CA GLY A 5 12.20 -10.47 30.07
C GLY A 5 10.91 -9.81 30.57
N ASN A 6 11.01 -8.92 31.55
CA ASN A 6 9.87 -8.18 32.10
C ASN A 6 9.40 -7.02 31.19
N ASP A 7 10.24 -6.57 30.25
CA ASP A 7 9.90 -5.49 29.32
C ASP A 7 9.17 -6.00 28.06
N ILE A 8 9.13 -7.32 27.85
CA ILE A 8 8.53 -7.95 26.68
C ILE A 8 7.17 -8.54 27.07
N CYS A 9 6.11 -7.93 26.56
CA CYS A 9 4.76 -8.48 26.63
C CYS A 9 4.35 -9.07 25.27
N VAL A 10 3.91 -10.33 25.27
CA VAL A 10 3.31 -10.97 24.10
C VAL A 10 1.82 -11.18 24.38
N ALA A 11 0.97 -10.52 23.60
CA ALA A 11 -0.47 -10.62 23.72
C ALA A 11 -1.08 -11.17 22.43
N ARG A 12 -1.98 -12.15 22.56
CA ARG A 12 -2.82 -12.60 21.45
C ARG A 12 -4.04 -11.71 21.36
N ILE A 13 -4.24 -11.11 20.20
CA ILE A 13 -5.28 -10.12 19.97
C ILE A 13 -6.43 -10.75 19.16
N PRO A 14 -7.70 -10.52 19.51
CA PRO A 14 -8.84 -10.99 18.72
C PRO A 14 -8.90 -10.31 17.34
N PRO A 15 -9.52 -10.94 16.32
CA PRO A 15 -9.67 -10.34 15.00
C PRO A 15 -10.69 -9.19 15.05
N CYS A 16 -10.20 -7.99 15.39
CA CYS A 16 -10.98 -6.77 15.48
C CYS A 16 -10.22 -5.61 14.83
N ASP A 17 -10.77 -5.05 13.75
CA ASP A 17 -10.11 -4.03 12.95
C ASP A 17 -9.91 -2.72 13.71
N GLN A 18 -10.86 -2.33 14.55
CA GLN A 18 -10.75 -1.13 15.38
C GLN A 18 -9.57 -1.23 16.35
N LEU A 19 -9.36 -2.42 16.91
CA LEU A 19 -8.26 -2.67 17.83
C LEU A 19 -6.93 -2.71 17.06
N LEU A 20 -6.87 -3.39 15.92
CA LEU A 20 -5.69 -3.34 15.03
C LEU A 20 -5.33 -1.91 14.64
N ASN A 21 -6.31 -1.12 14.22
CA ASN A 21 -6.12 0.28 13.86
C ASN A 21 -5.56 1.11 15.02
N SER A 22 -6.06 0.87 16.24
CA SER A 22 -5.61 1.56 17.45
C SER A 22 -4.17 1.19 17.80
N LEU A 23 -3.85 -0.11 17.83
CA LEU A 23 -2.49 -0.60 18.07
C LEU A 23 -1.52 -0.08 17.03
N LEU A 24 -1.87 -0.17 15.76
CA LEU A 24 -1.01 0.26 14.67
C LEU A 24 -0.80 1.78 14.69
N SER A 25 -1.78 2.57 15.15
CA SER A 25 -1.62 4.03 15.31
C SER A 25 -0.65 4.37 16.45
N GLY A 26 -0.66 3.60 17.54
CA GLY A 26 0.26 3.75 18.67
C GLY A 26 1.63 3.08 18.48
N ALA A 27 1.77 2.16 17.52
CA ALA A 27 2.99 1.40 17.31
C ALA A 27 4.18 2.27 16.87
N TYR A 28 5.40 1.85 17.21
CA TYR A 28 6.62 2.48 16.71
C TYR A 28 6.93 2.05 15.27
N CYS A 29 6.84 0.75 15.01
CA CYS A 29 6.99 0.12 13.70
C CYS A 29 6.04 -1.08 13.60
N ALA A 30 5.87 -1.63 12.40
CA ALA A 30 5.14 -2.87 12.18
C ALA A 30 6.04 -3.92 11.55
N LEU A 31 5.84 -5.17 11.95
CA LEU A 31 6.53 -6.32 11.39
C LEU A 31 5.55 -7.14 10.58
N GLN A 32 5.98 -7.55 9.39
CA GLN A 32 5.22 -8.50 8.61
C GLN A 32 6.07 -9.62 8.02
N LEU A 33 6.12 -10.72 8.76
CA LEU A 33 7.09 -11.79 8.58
C LEU A 33 6.43 -13.10 8.10
N SER A 34 5.30 -13.00 7.41
CA SER A 34 4.66 -14.14 6.76
C SER A 34 5.56 -14.74 5.67
N LEU A 35 5.64 -16.07 5.63
CA LEU A 35 6.42 -16.80 4.62
C LEU A 35 5.78 -16.74 3.23
N ARG A 36 4.45 -16.57 3.16
CA ARG A 36 3.68 -16.46 1.93
C ARG A 36 2.56 -15.45 2.13
N GLU A 37 2.50 -14.47 1.26
CA GLU A 37 1.44 -13.46 1.25
C GLU A 37 0.99 -13.19 -0.18
N GLY A 38 -0.26 -12.74 -0.31
CA GLY A 38 -0.80 -12.28 -1.58
C GLY A 38 -0.41 -10.83 -1.82
N PHE A 39 -1.20 -9.92 -1.27
CA PHE A 39 -0.92 -8.48 -1.28
C PHE A 39 -0.74 -7.96 0.14
N GLU A 40 -1.70 -8.29 1.00
CA GLU A 40 -1.75 -7.90 2.41
C GLU A 40 -1.94 -6.39 2.65
N VAL A 41 -3.18 -6.03 2.96
CA VAL A 41 -3.61 -4.64 3.13
C VAL A 41 -3.00 -3.99 4.39
N LYS A 42 -2.63 -4.77 5.41
CA LYS A 42 -2.12 -4.27 6.69
C LYS A 42 -0.77 -3.53 6.55
N VAL A 43 0.04 -3.92 5.56
CA VAL A 43 1.29 -3.21 5.22
C VAL A 43 0.96 -1.80 4.75
N THR A 44 0.02 -1.65 3.81
CA THR A 44 -0.47 -0.33 3.36
C THR A 44 -1.07 0.47 4.52
N GLU A 45 -1.87 -0.15 5.40
CA GLU A 45 -2.46 0.54 6.56
C GLU A 45 -1.42 1.08 7.55
N ALA A 46 -0.30 0.36 7.74
CA ALA A 46 0.81 0.79 8.57
C ALA A 46 1.53 1.99 7.96
N LEU A 47 1.85 1.90 6.67
CA LEU A 47 2.50 2.98 5.91
C LEU A 47 1.62 4.24 5.86
N ALA A 48 0.30 4.09 5.74
CA ALA A 48 -0.67 5.19 5.78
C ALA A 48 -0.59 5.98 7.10
N LYS A 49 -0.32 5.28 8.20
CA LYS A 49 -0.14 5.87 9.53
C LYS A 49 1.29 6.39 9.77
N GLY A 50 2.17 6.25 8.77
CA GLY A 50 3.58 6.60 8.84
C GLY A 50 4.41 5.61 9.63
N LYS A 51 3.92 4.40 9.89
CA LYS A 51 4.69 3.42 10.66
C LYS A 51 5.67 2.73 9.73
N PRO A 52 6.99 2.79 9.99
CA PRO A 52 7.96 1.99 9.25
C PRO A 52 7.57 0.52 9.33
N VAL A 53 7.58 -0.15 8.18
CA VAL A 53 7.29 -1.59 8.10
C VAL A 53 8.59 -2.33 7.79
N VAL A 54 8.90 -3.36 8.58
CA VAL A 54 9.93 -4.35 8.22
C VAL A 54 9.21 -5.63 7.85
N ALA A 55 9.38 -6.07 6.61
CA ALA A 55 8.65 -7.22 6.09
C ALA A 55 9.55 -8.16 5.30
N TYR A 56 9.11 -9.42 5.19
CA TYR A 56 9.70 -10.32 4.22
C TYR A 56 9.32 -9.90 2.79
N ALA A 57 10.27 -10.05 1.86
CA ALA A 57 10.08 -9.82 0.43
C ALA A 57 9.26 -10.95 -0.22
N SER A 58 8.06 -11.21 0.31
CA SER A 58 7.14 -12.26 -0.10
C SER A 58 5.95 -11.68 -0.86
N GLY A 59 5.53 -12.33 -1.95
CA GLY A 59 4.30 -11.98 -2.66
C GLY A 59 4.27 -10.54 -3.19
N GLY A 60 3.18 -9.83 -2.91
CA GLY A 60 2.92 -8.45 -3.30
C GLY A 60 3.40 -7.40 -2.30
N ILE A 61 4.02 -7.78 -1.19
CA ILE A 61 4.60 -6.84 -0.21
C ILE A 61 5.64 -5.89 -0.86
N PRO A 62 6.56 -6.36 -1.74
CA PRO A 62 7.53 -5.48 -2.41
C PRO A 62 6.91 -4.39 -3.29
N LEU A 63 5.64 -4.52 -3.69
CA LEU A 63 4.94 -3.48 -4.45
C LEU A 63 4.58 -2.27 -3.57
N GLN A 64 4.35 -2.53 -2.27
CA GLN A 64 3.94 -1.52 -1.30
C GLN A 64 5.13 -0.82 -0.65
N ILE A 65 6.20 -1.55 -0.33
CA ILE A 65 7.36 -1.02 0.41
C ILE A 65 8.49 -0.66 -0.56
N LYS A 66 8.94 0.60 -0.47
CA LYS A 66 10.24 1.03 -1.03
C LYS A 66 11.32 0.83 0.03
N ASP A 67 12.18 -0.16 -0.22
CA ASP A 67 13.28 -0.53 0.69
C ASP A 67 14.18 0.67 1.03
N GLY A 68 14.48 0.82 2.32
CA GLY A 68 15.26 1.93 2.89
C GLY A 68 14.58 3.31 2.85
N LYS A 69 13.42 3.46 2.19
CA LYS A 69 12.73 4.74 2.03
C LYS A 69 11.44 4.85 2.84
N THR A 70 10.61 3.83 2.77
CA THR A 70 9.29 3.77 3.44
C THR A 70 9.20 2.64 4.46
N GLY A 71 10.14 1.70 4.39
CA GLY A 71 10.26 0.53 5.24
C GLY A 71 11.45 -0.31 4.76
N PHE A 72 11.55 -1.54 5.25
CA PHE A 72 12.62 -2.47 4.90
C PHE A 72 12.05 -3.78 4.36
N LEU A 73 12.67 -4.27 3.29
CA LEU A 73 12.42 -5.59 2.74
C LEU A 73 13.57 -6.52 3.09
N VAL A 74 13.25 -7.65 3.68
CA VAL A 74 14.22 -8.66 4.13
C VAL A 74 13.94 -9.97 3.38
N PRO A 75 14.96 -10.74 2.96
CA PRO A 75 14.71 -12.05 2.38
C PRO A 75 13.96 -12.97 3.36
N THR A 76 13.00 -13.73 2.86
CA THR A 76 12.14 -14.59 3.67
C THR A 76 12.94 -15.59 4.51
N GLY A 77 12.68 -15.61 5.81
CA GLY A 77 13.34 -16.50 6.78
C GLY A 77 14.65 -15.94 7.38
N GLN A 78 15.13 -14.78 6.94
CA GLN A 78 16.35 -14.15 7.49
C GLN A 78 16.02 -13.29 8.72
N VAL A 79 15.74 -13.95 9.85
CA VAL A 79 15.35 -13.28 11.10
C VAL A 79 16.45 -12.34 11.63
N ASP A 80 17.72 -12.70 11.46
CA ASP A 80 18.85 -11.86 11.90
C ASP A 80 18.83 -10.49 11.21
N GLN A 81 18.56 -10.48 9.91
CA GLN A 81 18.43 -9.23 9.15
C GLN A 81 17.22 -8.41 9.59
N VAL A 82 16.11 -9.06 9.98
CA VAL A 82 14.96 -8.34 10.57
C VAL A 82 15.37 -7.64 11.86
N ALA A 83 16.10 -8.34 12.73
CA ALA A 83 16.62 -7.77 13.98
C ALA A 83 17.55 -6.58 13.71
N ASP A 84 18.45 -6.67 12.72
CA ASP A 84 19.32 -5.57 12.33
C ASP A 84 18.54 -4.34 11.86
N ARG A 85 17.48 -4.53 11.07
CA ARG A 85 16.62 -3.42 10.62
C ARG A 85 15.83 -2.79 11.76
N LEU A 86 15.32 -3.59 12.69
CA LEU A 86 14.68 -3.08 13.89
C LEU A 86 15.66 -2.29 14.75
N TYR A 87 16.87 -2.81 14.95
CA TYR A 87 17.91 -2.13 15.70
C TYR A 87 18.27 -0.79 15.06
N GLN A 88 18.42 -0.73 13.73
CA GLN A 88 18.63 0.51 12.99
C GLN A 88 17.50 1.51 13.23
N LEU A 89 16.24 1.07 13.15
CA LEU A 89 15.08 1.94 13.40
C LEU A 89 15.01 2.46 14.85
N MET A 90 15.45 1.68 15.83
CA MET A 90 15.41 2.07 17.24
C MET A 90 16.59 2.94 17.67
N THR A 91 17.72 2.86 16.97
CA THR A 91 18.96 3.58 17.35
C THR A 91 19.23 4.82 16.52
N ASP A 92 18.77 4.86 15.27
CA ASP A 92 18.91 6.03 14.39
C ASP A 92 17.57 6.78 14.27
N SER A 93 17.40 7.79 15.12
CA SER A 93 16.21 8.65 15.12
C SER A 93 16.04 9.46 13.83
N ALA A 94 17.14 9.89 13.18
CA ALA A 94 17.08 10.66 11.95
C ALA A 94 16.61 9.81 10.77
N LEU A 95 17.08 8.56 10.71
CA LEU A 95 16.59 7.55 9.77
C LEU A 95 15.10 7.26 10.01
N TYR A 96 14.71 7.04 11.28
CA TYR A 96 13.31 6.81 11.63
C TYR A 96 12.41 7.94 11.15
N ASP A 97 12.73 9.20 11.45
CA ASP A 97 11.93 10.37 11.07
C ASP A 97 11.84 10.53 9.56
N THR A 98 12.90 10.16 8.84
CA THR A 98 12.92 10.18 7.37
C THR A 98 11.97 9.12 6.81
N ILE A 99 12.06 7.88 7.30
CA ILE A 99 11.20 6.78 6.86
C ILE A 99 9.74 7.05 7.24
N HIS A 100 9.47 7.53 8.45
CA HIS A 100 8.14 7.91 8.94
C HIS A 100 7.44 8.91 8.00
N ARG A 101 8.13 10.00 7.66
CA ARG A 101 7.60 11.04 6.77
C ARG A 101 7.39 10.52 5.35
N ASN A 102 8.33 9.73 4.85
CA ASN A 102 8.24 9.13 3.52
C ASN A 102 7.08 8.15 3.41
N ALA A 103 6.85 7.30 4.42
CA ALA A 103 5.75 6.36 4.46
C ALA A 103 4.40 7.07 4.32
N LYS A 104 4.13 8.11 5.13
CA LYS A 104 2.90 8.91 5.01
C LYS A 104 2.76 9.52 3.62
N ARG A 105 3.83 10.16 3.12
CA ARG A 105 3.81 10.86 1.83
C ARG A 105 3.57 9.91 0.66
N ASP A 106 4.17 8.73 0.68
CA ASP A 106 4.05 7.77 -0.41
C ASP A 106 2.65 7.12 -0.42
N THR A 107 2.11 6.79 0.75
CA THR A 107 0.76 6.22 0.83
C THR A 107 -0.33 7.21 0.42
N ILE A 108 -0.20 8.50 0.77
CA ILE A 108 -1.12 9.55 0.28
C ILE A 108 -1.11 9.62 -1.26
N LYS A 109 0.04 9.38 -1.90
CA LYS A 109 0.14 9.35 -3.36
C LYS A 109 -0.42 8.05 -3.96
N ARG A 110 -0.27 6.94 -3.23
CA ARG A 110 -0.64 5.58 -3.67
C ARG A 110 -2.01 5.18 -3.12
N GLN A 111 -3.02 5.98 -3.42
CA GLN A 111 -4.41 5.69 -3.02
C GLN A 111 -5.03 4.52 -3.78
N GLU A 112 -4.34 4.03 -4.80
CA GLU A 112 -4.71 2.91 -5.66
C GLU A 112 -5.03 1.62 -4.89
N TYR A 113 -4.57 1.44 -3.65
CA TYR A 113 -4.87 0.25 -2.87
C TYR A 113 -6.18 0.34 -2.07
N TYR A 114 -6.82 1.51 -2.01
CA TYR A 114 -8.06 1.69 -1.27
C TYR A 114 -9.30 1.37 -2.09
N THR A 115 -10.34 0.87 -1.41
CA THR A 115 -11.61 0.49 -2.01
C THR A 115 -12.23 1.58 -2.89
N PRO A 116 -12.30 2.87 -2.51
CA PRO A 116 -12.92 3.89 -3.36
C PRO A 116 -12.26 4.02 -4.74
N PHE A 117 -10.91 4.02 -4.79
CA PHE A 117 -10.18 4.10 -6.06
C PHE A 117 -10.34 2.83 -6.90
N GLN A 118 -10.33 1.66 -6.24
CA GLN A 118 -10.61 0.41 -6.92
C GLN A 118 -12.03 0.36 -7.49
N THR A 119 -13.04 0.87 -6.76
CA THR A 119 -14.42 0.96 -7.25
C THR A 119 -14.51 1.83 -8.50
N ILE A 120 -13.81 2.97 -8.54
CA ILE A 120 -13.75 3.84 -9.72
C ILE A 120 -13.12 3.10 -10.91
N ASN A 121 -12.06 2.33 -10.69
CA ASN A 121 -11.43 1.50 -11.72
C ASN A 121 -12.39 0.44 -12.28
N TRP A 122 -13.10 -0.26 -11.40
CA TRP A 122 -14.09 -1.26 -11.79
C TRP A 122 -15.26 -0.64 -12.55
N LEU A 123 -15.74 0.53 -12.12
CA LEU A 123 -16.82 1.25 -12.81
C LEU A 123 -16.38 1.68 -14.21
N TYR A 124 -15.16 2.22 -14.35
CA TYR A 124 -14.59 2.56 -15.65
C TYR A 124 -14.54 1.35 -16.59
N LEU A 125 -13.98 0.23 -16.10
CA LEU A 125 -13.88 -1.00 -16.89
C LEU A 125 -15.26 -1.52 -17.29
N ALA A 126 -16.23 -1.53 -16.37
CA ALA A 126 -17.59 -1.95 -16.65
C ALA A 126 -18.24 -1.08 -17.74
N THR A 127 -18.13 0.25 -17.63
CA THR A 127 -18.65 1.18 -18.65
C THR A 127 -18.02 0.92 -20.01
N ARG A 128 -16.68 0.78 -20.08
CA ARG A 128 -15.95 0.52 -21.33
C ARG A 128 -16.36 -0.79 -21.99
N VAL A 129 -16.54 -1.86 -21.22
CA VAL A 129 -16.99 -3.16 -21.76
C VAL A 129 -18.41 -3.05 -22.31
N ILE A 130 -19.29 -2.33 -21.61
CA ILE A 130 -20.68 -2.12 -22.06
C ILE A 130 -20.73 -1.27 -23.34
N THR A 131 -19.99 -0.16 -23.40
CA THR A 131 -19.98 0.71 -24.60
C THR A 131 -19.34 0.03 -25.79
N LYS A 132 -18.22 -0.69 -25.61
CA LYS A 132 -17.58 -1.44 -26.69
C LYS A 132 -18.47 -2.58 -27.20
N ASN A 133 -19.20 -3.29 -26.33
CA ASN A 133 -20.18 -4.29 -26.76
C ASN A 133 -21.37 -3.67 -27.53
N ARG A 134 -21.77 -2.43 -27.20
CA ARG A 134 -22.79 -1.68 -27.95
C ARG A 134 -22.29 -1.22 -29.32
N GLU A 135 -21.06 -0.73 -29.41
CA GLU A 135 -20.42 -0.34 -30.68
C GLU A 135 -20.19 -1.56 -31.59
N VAL A 136 -19.75 -2.70 -31.04
CA VAL A 136 -19.60 -3.96 -31.80
C VAL A 136 -20.96 -4.50 -32.28
N SER A 137 -22.06 -4.18 -31.60
CA SER A 137 -23.42 -4.51 -32.09
C SER A 137 -23.94 -3.54 -33.16
N MET A 138 -23.26 -2.41 -33.41
CA MET A 138 -23.71 -1.35 -34.31
C MET A 138 -22.76 -1.07 -35.49
N THR A 139 -21.52 -1.55 -35.46
CA THR A 139 -20.56 -1.39 -36.56
C THR A 139 -19.65 -2.62 -36.66
N ASP A 140 -20.01 -3.55 -37.55
CA ASP A 140 -19.00 -4.13 -38.44
C ASP A 140 -18.44 -2.99 -39.29
N THR A 141 -17.12 -2.85 -39.37
CA THR A 141 -16.34 -1.83 -40.12
C THR A 141 -15.96 -0.58 -39.30
N GLU A 142 -14.83 -0.65 -38.58
CA GLU A 142 -13.68 0.26 -38.68
C GLU A 142 -12.77 0.12 -37.44
N GLN A 143 -11.53 -0.27 -37.67
CA GLN A 143 -10.50 -0.37 -36.64
C GLN A 143 -9.97 1.03 -36.30
N LYS A 144 -10.36 1.57 -35.14
CA LYS A 144 -9.69 2.74 -34.55
C LYS A 144 -8.46 2.32 -33.74
N GLU A 145 -7.35 3.00 -34.00
CA GLU A 145 -6.08 2.91 -33.26
C GLU A 145 -6.30 2.96 -31.75
N VAL A 146 -5.77 1.97 -31.05
CA VAL A 146 -5.81 1.87 -29.58
C VAL A 146 -4.68 2.74 -29.03
N ASP A 147 -5.02 3.89 -28.43
CA ASP A 147 -4.06 4.70 -27.67
C ASP A 147 -3.47 3.83 -26.55
N ASN A 148 -2.17 3.60 -26.62
CA ASN A 148 -1.45 2.62 -25.82
C ASN A 148 -0.88 3.25 -24.52
N ARG A 149 -1.41 4.40 -24.11
CA ARG A 149 -1.00 5.10 -22.89
C ARG A 149 -1.62 4.43 -21.65
N ASP A 150 -0.88 3.44 -21.15
CA ASP A 150 -0.87 2.87 -19.79
C ASP A 150 -2.22 2.74 -19.04
N TRP A 151 -2.79 1.54 -19.15
CA TRP A 151 -3.99 1.02 -18.49
C TRP A 151 -3.84 0.82 -16.96
N ASN A 152 -3.15 1.71 -16.26
CA ASN A 152 -2.99 1.64 -14.82
C ASN A 152 -4.07 2.47 -14.09
N CYS A 153 -4.26 2.16 -12.81
CA CYS A 153 -5.24 2.82 -11.93
C CYS A 153 -5.06 4.35 -11.81
N ARG A 154 -3.88 4.88 -12.16
CA ARG A 154 -3.60 6.31 -12.13
C ARG A 154 -4.26 7.04 -13.29
N TYR A 155 -4.22 6.44 -14.48
CA TYR A 155 -4.92 6.96 -15.66
C TYR A 155 -6.44 7.00 -15.44
N VAL A 156 -7.01 5.95 -14.85
CA VAL A 156 -8.45 5.91 -14.59
C VAL A 156 -8.89 7.00 -13.60
N LYS A 157 -8.06 7.29 -12.59
CA LYS A 157 -8.29 8.42 -11.69
C LYS A 157 -8.29 9.74 -12.45
N GLU A 158 -7.29 9.99 -13.29
CA GLU A 158 -7.19 11.22 -14.11
C GLU A 158 -8.39 11.36 -15.05
N TYR A 159 -8.78 10.28 -15.75
CA TYR A 159 -9.97 10.26 -16.61
C TYR A 159 -11.24 10.71 -15.88
N TRP A 160 -11.51 10.21 -14.68
CA TRP A 160 -12.71 10.59 -13.93
C TRP A 160 -12.63 11.98 -13.32
N LEU A 161 -11.44 12.47 -12.98
CA LEU A 161 -11.26 13.85 -12.52
C LEU A 161 -11.56 14.84 -13.64
N ASP A 162 -11.10 14.53 -14.86
CA ASP A 162 -11.39 15.32 -16.05
C ASP A 162 -12.89 15.27 -16.40
N GLU A 163 -13.50 14.08 -16.39
CA GLU A 163 -14.92 13.88 -16.70
C GLU A 163 -15.87 14.57 -15.69
N LEU A 164 -15.44 14.69 -14.42
CA LEU A 164 -16.21 15.32 -13.34
C LEU A 164 -15.83 16.77 -13.06
N GLU A 165 -14.90 17.36 -13.82
CA GLU A 165 -14.37 18.72 -13.63
C GLU A 165 -13.82 18.99 -12.21
N VAL A 166 -13.24 17.96 -11.56
CA VAL A 166 -12.74 18.09 -10.16
C VAL A 166 -11.26 18.44 -10.16
N ASN A 167 -10.93 19.62 -9.61
CA ASN A 167 -9.55 20.09 -9.52
C ASN A 167 -8.81 19.49 -8.31
N VAL A 168 -7.73 18.76 -8.55
CA VAL A 168 -7.01 17.99 -7.51
C VAL A 168 -6.26 18.90 -6.52
N GLU A 169 -5.92 20.11 -6.92
CA GLU A 169 -5.20 21.08 -6.08
C GLU A 169 -6.06 21.62 -4.93
N ASP A 170 -7.40 21.56 -5.03
CA ASP A 170 -8.32 22.07 -4.00
C ASP A 170 -8.56 21.11 -2.83
N THR A 171 -7.94 19.92 -2.83
CA THR A 171 -8.16 18.86 -1.82
C THR A 171 -6.93 18.49 -0.98
N LEU A 172 -5.88 19.32 -0.99
CA LEU A 172 -4.68 19.16 -0.15
C LEU A 172 -4.50 20.31 0.85
#